data_AF-A0A524F7Y2-F1
#
_entry.id   AF-A0A524F7Y2-F1
#
_cell.length_a   1.000
_cell.length_b   1.000
_cell.length_c   1.000
_cell.angle_alpha   90.00
_cell.angle_beta   90.00
_cell.angle_gamma   90.00
#
_symmetry.space_group_name_H-M   'P 1'
#
loop_
_entity.id
_entity.type
_entity.pdbx_description
1 polymer ?
#
loop_
_entity_poly.entity_id
_entity_poly.type
_entity_poly.pdbx_seq_one_letter_code
_entity_poly.pdbx_strand_id
1 'polypeptide(L)'
;MQNIKAKKESLIRLLGMVLILFGLLITLVVDIIFLISNIALYLLIIIPWLLLIILLKLEIDFVVDRTIIFFIIICVYTIIMSLVALLFSSNETASILFIMLVLSDILLLICWHFAISIFKRKKILSILCGIGYLIITFIFRLLPIMITWPWLLNLASAAIVLLGMVLILFAEMRMKGKGLLNYI
;
A
#
# COMPACT_ATOMS: atom_id res chain seq x y z
N MET A 1 26.20 -14.29 20.36
CA MET A 1 25.82 -14.67 18.98
C MET A 1 24.33 -14.48 18.62
N GLN A 2 23.38 -14.53 19.56
CA GLN A 2 21.95 -14.32 19.26
C GLN A 2 21.63 -12.92 18.70
N ASN A 3 22.27 -11.86 19.21
CA ASN A 3 22.12 -10.49 18.70
C ASN A 3 22.46 -10.33 17.21
N ILE A 4 23.47 -11.05 16.71
CA ILE A 4 23.90 -10.95 15.30
C ILE A 4 22.89 -11.64 14.38
N LYS A 5 22.34 -12.79 14.80
CA LYS A 5 21.32 -13.52 14.03
C LYS A 5 19.98 -12.77 13.98
N ALA A 6 19.58 -12.10 15.07
CA ALA A 6 18.40 -11.25 15.08
C ALA A 6 18.55 -10.03 14.15
N LYS A 7 19.73 -9.41 14.14
CA LYS A 7 20.04 -8.24 13.28
C LYS A 7 19.93 -8.55 11.78
N LYS A 8 20.31 -9.76 11.34
CA LYS A 8 20.21 -10.13 9.92
C LYS A 8 18.76 -10.28 9.46
N GLU A 9 17.93 -10.96 10.26
CA GLU A 9 16.52 -11.18 9.90
C GLU A 9 15.71 -9.88 10.00
N SER A 10 16.03 -9.00 10.96
CA SER A 10 15.40 -7.66 11.04
C SER A 10 15.75 -6.78 9.83
N LEU A 11 16.98 -6.85 9.33
CA LEU A 11 17.38 -6.16 8.10
C LEU A 11 16.62 -6.68 6.87
N ILE A 12 16.36 -7.99 6.78
CA ILE A 12 15.55 -8.56 5.69
C ILE A 12 14.10 -8.05 5.74
N ARG A 13 13.51 -7.90 6.94
CA ARG A 13 12.18 -7.27 7.08
C ARG A 13 12.17 -5.82 6.64
N LEU A 14 13.21 -5.06 7.02
CA LEU A 14 13.35 -3.67 6.60
C LEU A 14 13.47 -3.58 5.07
N LEU A 15 14.28 -4.45 4.46
CA LEU A 15 14.43 -4.51 3.00
C LEU A 15 13.10 -4.82 2.31
N GLY A 16 12.33 -5.78 2.84
CA GLY A 16 10.99 -6.06 2.33
C GLY A 16 10.03 -4.86 2.42
N MET A 17 10.06 -4.09 3.51
CA MET A 17 9.28 -2.86 3.64
C MET A 17 9.70 -1.81 2.60
N VAL A 18 11.01 -1.64 2.39
CA VAL A 18 11.53 -0.68 1.42
C VAL A 18 11.13 -1.09 0.00
N LEU A 19 11.12 -2.38 -0.33
CA LEU A 19 10.61 -2.86 -1.62
C LEU A 19 9.14 -2.55 -1.82
N ILE A 20 8.29 -2.75 -0.79
CA ILE A 20 6.87 -2.36 -0.87
C ILE A 20 6.74 -0.85 -1.15
N LEU A 21 7.56 -0.01 -0.52
CA LEU A 21 7.58 1.44 -0.79
C LEU A 21 7.98 1.75 -2.24
N PHE A 22 9.02 1.09 -2.76
CA PHE A 22 9.43 1.29 -4.15
C PHE A 22 8.34 0.85 -5.13
N GLY A 23 7.70 -0.29 -4.89
CA GLY A 23 6.56 -0.74 -5.67
C GLY A 23 5.43 0.29 -5.67
N LEU A 24 5.11 0.84 -4.49
CA LEU A 24 4.13 1.91 -4.33
C LEU A 24 4.48 3.15 -5.16
N LEU A 25 5.72 3.63 -5.08
CA LEU A 25 6.15 4.82 -5.84
C LEU A 25 6.04 4.59 -7.36
N ILE A 26 6.46 3.42 -7.84
CA ILE A 26 6.33 3.06 -9.26
C ILE A 26 4.85 3.05 -9.65
N THR A 27 4.00 2.42 -8.85
CA THR A 27 2.55 2.35 -9.10
C THR A 27 1.92 3.74 -9.18
N LEU A 28 2.21 4.63 -8.21
CA LEU A 28 1.69 6.01 -8.23
C LEU A 28 2.12 6.76 -9.49
N VAL A 29 3.38 6.61 -9.91
CA VAL A 29 3.91 7.27 -11.12
C VAL A 29 3.21 6.74 -12.37
N VAL A 30 3.05 5.42 -12.50
CA VAL A 30 2.37 4.80 -13.65
C VAL A 30 0.91 5.25 -13.71
N ASP A 31 0.24 5.29 -12.56
CA ASP A 31 -1.16 5.69 -12.49
C ASP A 31 -1.38 7.14 -12.91
N ILE A 32 -0.56 8.06 -12.40
CA ILE A 32 -0.62 9.50 -12.72
C ILE A 32 -0.38 9.75 -14.21
N ILE A 33 0.58 9.04 -14.82
CA ILE A 33 0.99 9.30 -16.21
C ILE A 33 0.05 8.64 -17.22
N PHE A 34 -0.41 7.41 -16.95
CA PHE A 34 -1.01 6.58 -17.99
C PHE A 34 -2.48 6.23 -17.77
N LEU A 35 -2.93 6.13 -16.52
CA LEU A 35 -4.22 5.51 -16.22
C LEU A 35 -5.30 6.49 -15.75
N ILE A 36 -4.89 7.62 -15.19
CA ILE A 36 -5.81 8.55 -14.56
C ILE A 36 -6.12 9.71 -15.50
N SER A 37 -7.40 9.91 -15.78
CA SER A 37 -7.88 11.04 -16.58
C SER A 37 -7.87 12.37 -15.81
N ASN A 38 -8.09 12.34 -14.49
CA ASN A 38 -8.13 13.53 -13.63
C ASN A 38 -7.07 13.49 -12.53
N ILE A 39 -5.84 13.86 -12.91
CA ILE A 39 -4.66 13.85 -12.03
C ILE A 39 -4.87 14.72 -10.78
N ALA A 40 -5.54 15.86 -10.91
CA ALA A 40 -5.77 16.78 -9.80
C ALA A 40 -6.63 16.14 -8.70
N LEU A 41 -7.75 15.50 -9.07
CA LEU A 41 -8.60 14.79 -8.10
C LEU A 41 -7.88 13.60 -7.46
N TYR A 42 -7.08 12.87 -8.23
CA TYR A 42 -6.29 11.76 -7.69
C TYR A 42 -5.27 12.22 -6.65
N LEU A 43 -4.48 13.25 -6.96
CA LEU A 43 -3.50 13.80 -6.03
C LEU A 43 -4.15 14.35 -4.76
N LEU A 44 -5.30 15.01 -4.88
CA LEU A 44 -6.08 15.48 -3.73
C LEU A 44 -6.49 14.32 -2.81
N ILE A 45 -6.74 13.13 -3.34
CA ILE A 45 -7.07 11.95 -2.53
C ILE A 45 -5.81 11.30 -1.94
N ILE A 46 -4.77 11.08 -2.73
CA ILE A 46 -3.60 10.29 -2.31
C ILE A 46 -2.68 11.06 -1.35
N ILE A 47 -2.53 12.38 -1.51
CA ILE A 47 -1.64 13.19 -0.67
C ILE A 47 -2.04 13.14 0.82
N PRO A 48 -3.32 13.34 1.21
CA PRO A 48 -3.75 13.20 2.61
C PRO A 48 -3.45 11.81 3.20
N TRP A 49 -3.63 10.74 2.41
CA TRP A 49 -3.31 9.39 2.85
C TRP A 49 -1.81 9.18 3.08
N LEU A 50 -0.98 9.65 2.16
CA LEU A 50 0.49 9.61 2.30
C LEU A 50 0.93 10.38 3.54
N LEU A 51 0.42 11.60 3.72
CA LEU A 51 0.74 12.43 4.88
C LEU A 51 0.35 11.73 6.18
N LEU A 52 -0.87 11.22 6.30
CA LEU A 52 -1.31 10.49 7.48
C LEU A 52 -0.36 9.34 7.83
N ILE A 53 -0.01 8.53 6.83
CA ILE A 53 0.82 7.35 7.06
C ILE A 53 2.25 7.74 7.45
N ILE A 54 2.82 8.79 6.85
CA ILE A 54 4.12 9.31 7.25
C ILE A 54 4.08 9.81 8.70
N LEU A 55 3.06 10.60 9.07
CA LEU A 55 2.90 11.10 10.44
C LEU A 55 2.76 9.96 11.46
N LEU A 56 2.00 8.92 11.12
CA LEU A 56 1.85 7.72 11.95
C LEU A 56 3.17 6.94 12.08
N LYS A 57 3.97 6.91 11.02
CA LYS A 57 5.24 6.19 11.00
C LYS A 57 6.37 6.94 11.72
N LEU A 58 6.26 8.26 11.80
CA LEU A 58 7.11 9.14 12.62
C LEU A 58 6.68 9.18 14.10
N GLU A 59 5.63 8.43 14.47
CA GLU A 59 5.12 8.33 15.84
C GLU A 59 4.83 9.70 16.49
N ILE A 60 4.28 10.65 15.73
CA ILE A 60 3.91 11.95 16.29
C ILE A 60 2.76 11.76 17.28
N ASP A 61 3.02 12.02 18.57
CA ASP A 61 2.13 11.76 19.71
C ASP A 61 0.67 12.15 19.44
N PHE A 62 0.45 13.38 18.95
CA PHE A 62 -0.88 13.91 18.64
C PHE A 62 -1.68 13.05 17.64
N VAL A 63 -1.00 12.49 16.64
CA VAL A 63 -1.63 11.66 15.60
C VAL A 63 -1.82 10.23 16.10
N VAL A 64 -0.85 9.69 16.85
CA VAL A 64 -0.90 8.33 17.42
C VAL A 64 -2.07 8.19 18.39
N ASP A 65 -2.25 9.16 19.29
CA ASP A 65 -3.32 9.14 20.29
C ASP A 65 -4.72 9.20 19.66
N ARG A 66 -4.84 9.81 18.48
CA ARG A 66 -6.11 10.02 17.77
C ARG A 66 -6.18 9.29 16.43
N THR A 67 -5.39 8.22 16.27
CA THR A 67 -5.30 7.43 15.03
C THR A 67 -6.65 7.15 14.38
N ILE A 68 -7.60 6.58 15.14
CA ILE A 68 -8.92 6.20 14.64
C ILE A 68 -9.69 7.40 14.09
N ILE A 69 -9.64 8.54 14.78
CA ILE A 69 -10.34 9.76 14.36
C ILE A 69 -9.78 10.26 13.03
N PHE A 70 -8.45 10.30 12.88
CA PHE A 70 -7.82 10.72 11.64
C PHE A 70 -8.13 9.77 10.47
N PHE A 71 -8.14 8.46 10.70
CA PHE A 71 -8.58 7.49 9.69
C PHE A 71 -10.03 7.74 9.26
N ILE A 72 -10.95 7.99 10.19
CA ILE A 72 -12.35 8.29 9.88
C ILE A 72 -12.46 9.56 9.03
N ILE A 73 -11.79 10.64 9.44
CA ILE A 73 -11.82 11.92 8.70
C ILE A 73 -11.33 11.73 7.27
N ILE A 74 -10.20 11.04 7.08
CA ILE A 74 -9.63 10.81 5.75
C ILE A 74 -10.51 9.87 4.93
N CYS A 75 -11.10 8.82 5.52
CA CYS A 75 -12.06 7.97 4.83
C CYS A 75 -13.28 8.77 4.35
N VAL A 76 -13.89 9.60 5.19
CA VAL A 76 -15.02 10.46 4.80
C VAL A 76 -14.61 11.42 3.69
N TYR A 77 -13.42 12.04 3.80
CA TYR A 77 -12.87 12.89 2.76
C TYR A 77 -12.73 12.14 1.42
N THR A 78 -12.21 10.91 1.44
CA THR A 78 -12.07 10.13 0.20
C THR A 78 -13.38 9.72 -0.43
N ILE A 79 -14.41 9.44 0.38
CA ILE A 79 -15.76 9.14 -0.13
C ILE A 79 -16.35 10.39 -0.80
N ILE A 80 -16.20 11.56 -0.19
CA ILE A 80 -16.69 12.82 -0.79
C ILE A 80 -15.94 13.09 -2.10
N MET A 81 -14.61 12.96 -2.11
CA MET A 81 -13.80 13.21 -3.30
C MET A 81 -14.05 12.20 -4.42
N SER A 82 -14.32 10.92 -4.09
CA SER A 82 -14.69 9.93 -5.10
C SER A 82 -16.07 10.20 -5.69
N LEU A 83 -17.05 10.66 -4.88
CA LEU A 83 -18.34 11.12 -5.39
C LEU A 83 -18.18 12.32 -6.33
N VAL A 84 -17.31 13.27 -5.99
CA VAL A 84 -16.99 14.40 -6.89
C VAL A 84 -16.38 13.88 -8.20
N ALA A 85 -15.46 12.91 -8.15
CA ALA A 85 -14.88 12.31 -9.34
C ALA A 85 -15.91 11.64 -10.25
N LEU A 86 -16.96 11.02 -9.68
CA LEU A 86 -18.07 10.47 -10.46
C LEU A 86 -18.82 11.55 -11.24
N LEU A 87 -19.01 12.74 -10.67
CA LEU A 87 -19.73 13.85 -11.33
C LEU A 87 -18.93 14.46 -12.49
N PHE A 88 -17.59 14.47 -12.39
CA PHE A 88 -16.72 15.03 -13.43
C PHE A 88 -16.35 14.03 -14.54
N SER A 89 -16.66 12.74 -14.36
CA SER A 89 -16.37 11.75 -15.39
C SER A 89 -17.50 11.66 -16.41
N SER A 90 -17.18 11.91 -17.69
CA SER A 90 -18.11 11.71 -18.80
C SER A 90 -18.31 10.24 -19.17
N ASN A 91 -17.46 9.34 -18.68
CA ASN A 91 -17.49 7.91 -18.98
C ASN A 91 -17.56 7.08 -17.69
N GLU A 92 -18.58 6.23 -17.60
CA GLU A 92 -18.80 5.34 -16.44
C GLU A 92 -17.65 4.34 -16.24
N THR A 93 -17.08 3.83 -17.32
CA THR A 93 -15.96 2.87 -17.23
C THR A 93 -14.70 3.52 -16.65
N ALA A 94 -14.43 4.77 -17.04
CA ALA A 94 -13.30 5.54 -16.53
C ALA A 94 -13.46 5.91 -15.05
N SER A 95 -14.69 6.16 -14.61
CA SER A 95 -14.96 6.53 -13.22
C SER A 95 -14.83 5.33 -12.27
N ILE A 96 -15.29 4.14 -12.68
CA ILE A 96 -15.08 2.89 -11.94
C ILE A 96 -13.59 2.57 -11.85
N LEU A 97 -12.86 2.68 -12.96
CA LEU A 97 -11.42 2.45 -12.99
C LEU A 97 -10.69 3.40 -12.04
N PHE A 98 -11.00 4.70 -12.07
CA PHE A 98 -10.44 5.68 -11.14
C PHE A 98 -10.63 5.29 -9.66
N ILE A 99 -11.85 4.92 -9.26
CA ILE A 99 -12.15 4.53 -7.89
C ILE A 99 -11.35 3.27 -7.49
N MET A 100 -11.25 2.29 -8.40
CA MET A 100 -10.53 1.06 -8.14
C MET A 100 -9.02 1.29 -8.01
N LEU A 101 -8.44 2.18 -8.81
CA LEU A 101 -7.02 2.56 -8.70
C LEU A 101 -6.73 3.23 -7.35
N VAL A 102 -7.52 4.25 -6.99
CA VAL A 102 -7.43 4.94 -5.70
C VAL A 102 -7.53 3.95 -4.54
N LEU A 103 -8.52 3.04 -4.57
CA LEU A 103 -8.69 2.02 -3.55
C LEU A 103 -7.47 1.10 -3.46
N SER A 104 -6.89 0.69 -4.59
CA SER A 104 -5.72 -0.17 -4.61
C SER A 104 -4.50 0.51 -3.98
N ASP A 105 -4.30 1.80 -4.24
CA ASP A 105 -3.15 2.54 -3.68
C ASP A 105 -3.32 2.77 -2.19
N ILE A 106 -4.53 3.07 -1.71
CA ILE A 106 -4.83 3.15 -0.29
C ILE A 106 -4.56 1.81 0.40
N LEU A 107 -4.95 0.68 -0.20
CA LEU A 107 -4.64 -0.64 0.33
C LEU A 107 -3.14 -0.91 0.39
N LEU A 108 -2.38 -0.52 -0.64
CA LEU A 108 -0.93 -0.69 -0.66
C LEU A 108 -0.25 0.19 0.41
N LEU A 109 -0.73 1.41 0.58
CA LEU A 109 -0.30 2.34 1.62
C LEU A 109 -0.50 1.76 3.03
N ILE A 110 -1.67 1.20 3.30
CA ILE A 110 -1.96 0.50 4.57
C ILE A 110 -1.09 -0.74 4.74
N CYS A 111 -0.91 -1.52 3.67
CA CYS A 111 -0.03 -2.69 3.66
C CYS A 111 1.40 -2.32 4.06
N TRP A 112 1.93 -1.24 3.48
CA TRP A 112 3.26 -0.71 3.76
C TRP A 112 3.39 -0.22 5.21
N HIS A 113 2.41 0.52 5.72
CA HIS A 113 2.41 1.03 7.09
C HIS A 113 2.56 -0.10 8.11
N PHE A 114 1.76 -1.16 7.97
CA PHE A 114 1.76 -2.28 8.92
C PHE A 114 2.78 -3.39 8.61
N ALA A 115 3.61 -3.22 7.59
CA ALA A 115 4.55 -4.24 7.10
C ALA A 115 5.48 -4.80 8.20
N ILE A 116 5.98 -3.96 9.11
CA ILE A 116 6.92 -4.33 10.19
C ILE A 116 6.22 -4.54 11.56
N SER A 117 4.90 -4.41 11.63
CA SER A 117 4.16 -4.52 12.89
C SER A 117 4.40 -5.86 13.61
N ILE A 118 4.63 -5.79 14.93
CA ILE A 118 4.81 -6.94 15.83
C ILE A 118 3.46 -7.43 16.38
N PHE A 119 2.40 -6.63 16.26
CA PHE A 119 1.04 -7.00 16.67
C PHE A 119 0.38 -7.92 15.65
N LYS A 120 -0.16 -9.06 16.11
CA LYS A 120 -0.75 -10.09 15.21
C LYS A 120 -1.89 -9.54 14.36
N ARG A 121 -2.78 -8.73 14.95
CA ARG A 121 -3.94 -8.14 14.25
C ARG A 121 -3.52 -7.20 13.13
N LYS A 122 -2.61 -6.27 13.41
CA LYS A 122 -2.05 -5.33 12.41
C LYS A 122 -1.31 -6.07 11.29
N LYS A 123 -0.64 -7.18 11.61
CA LYS A 123 0.04 -8.01 10.62
C LYS A 123 -0.92 -8.70 9.65
N ILE A 124 -1.98 -9.30 10.17
CA ILE A 124 -3.04 -9.91 9.33
C ILE A 124 -3.63 -8.84 8.40
N LEU A 125 -3.87 -7.63 8.92
CA LEU A 125 -4.37 -6.51 8.13
C LEU A 125 -3.39 -6.12 7.01
N SER A 126 -2.08 -6.05 7.27
CA SER A 126 -1.06 -5.81 6.23
C SER A 126 -1.14 -6.85 5.10
N ILE A 127 -1.26 -8.14 5.43
CA ILE A 127 -1.33 -9.22 4.44
C ILE A 127 -2.62 -9.14 3.62
N LEU A 128 -3.77 -8.94 4.28
CA LEU A 128 -5.07 -8.81 3.61
C LEU A 128 -5.09 -7.62 2.66
N CYS A 129 -4.57 -6.47 3.08
CA CYS A 129 -4.47 -5.29 2.22
C CYS A 129 -3.53 -5.53 1.03
N GLY A 130 -2.40 -6.23 1.25
CA GLY A 130 -1.48 -6.59 0.17
C GLY A 130 -2.10 -7.54 -0.86
N ILE A 131 -2.84 -8.55 -0.42
CA ILE A 131 -3.59 -9.45 -1.32
C ILE A 131 -4.68 -8.68 -2.08
N GLY A 132 -5.43 -7.82 -1.39
CA GLY A 132 -6.44 -6.96 -2.01
C GLY A 132 -5.85 -6.06 -3.09
N TYR A 133 -4.72 -5.42 -2.82
CA TYR A 133 -3.97 -4.64 -3.81
C TYR A 133 -3.60 -5.47 -5.04
N LEU A 134 -3.08 -6.69 -4.86
CA LEU A 134 -2.68 -7.56 -5.96
C LEU A 134 -3.87 -7.98 -6.84
N ILE A 135 -5.01 -8.30 -6.22
CA ILE A 135 -6.24 -8.67 -6.94
C ILE A 135 -6.73 -7.49 -7.79
N ILE A 136 -6.85 -6.31 -7.18
CA ILE A 136 -7.34 -5.11 -7.88
C ILE A 136 -6.35 -4.72 -9.00
N THR A 137 -5.04 -4.77 -8.74
CA THR A 137 -4.01 -4.51 -9.74
C THR A 137 -4.10 -5.48 -10.92
N PHE A 138 -4.32 -6.77 -10.66
CA PHE A 138 -4.49 -7.75 -11.72
C PHE A 138 -5.70 -7.44 -12.62
N ILE A 139 -6.86 -7.16 -12.00
CA ILE A 139 -8.12 -6.94 -12.72
C ILE A 139 -8.14 -5.58 -13.44
N PHE A 140 -7.69 -4.51 -12.79
CA PHE A 140 -7.90 -3.14 -13.27
C PHE A 140 -6.64 -2.48 -13.87
N ARG A 141 -5.44 -3.00 -13.64
CA ARG A 141 -4.20 -2.50 -14.28
C ARG A 141 -3.66 -3.47 -15.32
N LEU A 142 -3.52 -4.76 -15.00
CA LEU A 142 -2.84 -5.71 -15.89
C LEU A 142 -3.72 -6.22 -17.04
N LEU A 143 -4.96 -6.62 -16.73
CA LEU A 143 -5.88 -7.20 -17.72
C LEU A 143 -6.32 -6.21 -18.81
N PRO A 144 -6.65 -4.93 -18.51
CA PRO A 144 -7.11 -3.98 -19.52
C PRO A 144 -5.99 -3.47 -20.44
N ILE A 145 -4.74 -3.50 -19.97
CA ILE A 145 -3.58 -2.84 -20.61
C ILE A 145 -2.66 -3.88 -21.25
N MET A 146 -3.10 -5.14 -21.40
CA MET A 146 -2.28 -6.32 -21.69
C MET A 146 -1.35 -6.25 -22.92
N ILE A 147 -1.43 -5.20 -23.74
CA ILE A 147 -0.73 -5.03 -25.02
C ILE A 147 0.07 -3.70 -25.08
N THR A 148 0.03 -2.82 -24.07
CA THR A 148 0.76 -1.54 -24.11
C THR A 148 1.93 -1.47 -23.12
N TRP A 149 2.90 -0.60 -23.41
CA TRP A 149 4.14 -0.44 -22.63
C TRP A 149 3.96 -0.27 -21.10
N PRO A 150 2.92 0.42 -20.59
CA PRO A 150 2.64 0.53 -19.16
C PRO A 150 2.35 -0.80 -18.45
N TRP A 151 1.98 -1.85 -19.20
CA TRP A 151 1.74 -3.18 -18.64
C TRP A 151 2.98 -3.75 -17.95
N LEU A 152 4.15 -3.64 -18.57
CA LEU A 152 5.40 -4.17 -18.03
C LEU A 152 5.76 -3.47 -16.70
N LEU A 153 5.53 -2.16 -16.62
CA LEU A 153 5.78 -1.37 -15.41
C LEU A 153 4.84 -1.75 -14.27
N ASN A 154 3.55 -1.95 -14.57
CA ASN A 154 2.57 -2.44 -13.60
C ASN A 154 2.87 -3.87 -13.13
N LEU A 155 3.36 -4.73 -14.02
CA LEU A 155 3.79 -6.08 -13.65
C LEU A 155 5.02 -6.03 -12.75
N ALA A 156 5.99 -5.19 -13.09
CA ALA A 156 7.20 -4.99 -12.30
C ALA A 156 6.86 -4.44 -10.90
N SER A 157 5.97 -3.44 -10.80
CA SER A 157 5.56 -2.89 -9.51
C SER A 157 4.85 -3.93 -8.64
N ALA A 158 3.91 -4.70 -9.20
CA ALA A 158 3.24 -5.79 -8.51
C ALA A 158 4.22 -6.88 -8.04
N ALA A 159 5.19 -7.25 -8.90
CA ALA A 159 6.21 -8.24 -8.57
C ALA A 159 7.13 -7.76 -7.43
N ILE A 160 7.54 -6.48 -7.44
CA ILE A 160 8.34 -5.86 -6.37
C ILE A 160 7.57 -5.88 -5.03
N VAL A 161 6.29 -5.51 -5.04
CA VAL A 161 5.44 -5.56 -3.83
C VAL A 161 5.32 -6.98 -3.30
N LEU A 162 5.05 -7.95 -4.18
CA LEU A 162 4.92 -9.36 -3.80
C LEU A 162 6.24 -9.90 -3.22
N LEU A 163 7.38 -9.59 -3.84
CA LEU A 163 8.70 -9.96 -3.34
C LEU A 163 8.95 -9.35 -1.95
N GLY A 164 8.60 -8.07 -1.78
CA GLY A 164 8.66 -7.39 -0.48
C GLY A 164 7.84 -8.10 0.59
N MET A 165 6.59 -8.45 0.29
CA MET A 165 5.73 -9.21 1.21
C MET A 165 6.31 -10.58 1.58
N VAL A 166 6.78 -11.35 0.59
CA VAL A 166 7.37 -12.69 0.80
C VAL A 166 8.61 -12.60 1.68
N LEU A 167 9.50 -11.63 1.44
CA LEU A 167 10.70 -11.44 2.27
C LEU A 167 10.37 -11.16 3.73
N ILE A 168 9.36 -10.33 3.98
CA ILE A 168 8.94 -10.03 5.36
C ILE A 168 8.41 -11.30 6.04
N LEU A 169 7.53 -12.05 5.38
CA LEU A 169 6.97 -13.29 5.93
C LEU A 169 8.08 -14.33 6.18
N PHE A 170 9.01 -14.46 5.25
CA PHE A 170 10.14 -15.37 5.38
C PHE A 170 11.03 -15.05 6.59
N ALA A 171 11.40 -13.78 6.74
CA ALA A 171 12.20 -13.33 7.88
C ALA A 171 11.45 -13.54 9.21
N GLU A 172 10.14 -13.31 9.25
CA GLU A 172 9.32 -13.54 10.44
C GLU A 172 9.20 -15.02 10.81
N MET A 173 8.99 -15.90 9.83
CA MET A 173 9.00 -17.35 10.07
C MET A 173 10.34 -17.80 10.64
N ARG A 174 11.47 -17.29 10.12
CA ARG A 174 12.81 -17.60 10.65
C ARG A 174 13.03 -17.08 12.06
N MET A 175 12.57 -15.87 12.38
CA MET A 175 12.71 -15.33 13.74
C MET A 175 11.84 -16.07 14.74
N LYS A 176 10.61 -16.45 14.36
CA LYS A 176 9.73 -17.30 15.17
C LYS A 176 10.37 -18.65 15.46
N GLY A 177 10.86 -19.34 14.43
CA GLY A 177 11.52 -20.65 14.60
C GLY A 177 12.76 -20.59 15.48
N LYS A 178 13.38 -19.41 15.61
CA LYS A 178 14.54 -19.15 16.49
C LYS A 178 14.14 -18.61 17.88
N GLY A 179 12.84 -18.43 18.17
CA GLY A 179 12.35 -17.83 19.42
C GLY A 179 12.68 -16.34 19.59
N LEU A 180 13.04 -15.63 18.51
CA LEU A 180 13.47 -14.23 18.53
C LEU A 180 12.32 -13.24 18.33
N LEU A 181 11.14 -13.72 17.93
CA LEU A 181 9.95 -12.91 17.73
C LEU A 181 8.72 -13.66 18.24
N ASN A 182 8.13 -13.13 19.30
CA ASN A 182 6.80 -13.51 19.76
C ASN A 182 5.85 -12.38 19.38
N TYR A 183 4.73 -12.75 18.75
CA TYR A 183 3.67 -11.79 18.50
C TYR A 183 3.00 -11.44 19.84
N ILE A 184 2.77 -10.15 20.04
CA ILE A 184 1.95 -9.60 21.11
C ILE A 184 0.55 -9.36 20.50
#